data_AF-A0A914RGN0-F1
#
_entry.id   AF-A0A914RGN0-F1
#
_cell.length_a   1.000
_cell.length_b   1.000
_cell.length_c   1.000
_cell.angle_alpha   90.00
_cell.angle_beta   90.00
_cell.angle_gamma   90.00
#
_symmetry.space_group_name_H-M   'P 1'
#
loop_
_entity.id
_entity.type
_entity.pdbx_description
1 polymer ?
#
loop_
_entity_poly.entity_id
_entity_poly.type
_entity_poly.pdbx_seq_one_letter_code
_entity_poly.pdbx_strand_id
1 'polypeptide(L)'
;MFPGRHISQVRSLKKGVWDSNQLELMYVLYSNGSNNIWEHSLLDPQCSSKIKKKPSPNDPVLPTKENFIKAKYADMAFMLRPAKDDAPITQEDLNRQLWSCVRTAHVETTLR
;
A
#
# COMPACT_ATOMS: atom_id res chain seq x y z
N MET A 1 -14.44 -13.52 -1.34
CA MET A 1 -15.03 -12.28 -0.81
C MET A 1 -14.02 -11.15 -0.94
N PHE A 2 -14.39 -10.07 -1.63
CA PHE A 2 -13.56 -8.87 -1.75
C PHE A 2 -13.49 -8.12 -0.41
N PRO A 3 -12.38 -7.41 -0.13
CA PRO A 3 -12.23 -6.64 1.10
C PRO A 3 -13.32 -5.58 1.25
N GLY A 4 -13.78 -5.36 2.48
CA GLY A 4 -14.73 -4.28 2.78
C GLY A 4 -14.10 -2.89 2.69
N ARG A 5 -14.91 -1.83 2.79
CA ARG A 5 -14.46 -0.43 2.66
C ARG A 5 -13.42 0.00 3.70
N HIS A 6 -13.37 -0.70 4.84
CA HIS A 6 -12.35 -0.48 5.88
C HIS A 6 -10.94 -0.93 5.44
N ILE A 7 -10.83 -1.74 4.38
CA ILE A 7 -9.55 -2.18 3.78
C ILE A 7 -9.35 -1.53 2.41
N SER A 8 -10.38 -1.46 1.56
CA SER A 8 -10.26 -0.92 0.20
C SER A 8 -11.46 -0.07 -0.20
N GLN A 9 -11.21 1.21 -0.49
CA GLN A 9 -12.20 2.12 -1.07
C GLN A 9 -12.06 2.12 -2.59
N VAL A 10 -12.99 1.46 -3.28
CA VAL A 10 -12.96 1.32 -4.74
C VAL A 10 -13.85 2.36 -5.41
N ARG A 11 -13.30 3.08 -6.38
CA ARG A 11 -14.02 4.04 -7.24
C ARG A 11 -13.54 3.90 -8.69
N SER A 12 -14.46 4.02 -9.64
CA SER A 12 -14.13 3.92 -11.07
C SER A 12 -13.42 5.20 -11.55
N LEU A 13 -12.34 5.07 -12.32
CA LEU A 13 -11.65 6.21 -12.94
C LEU A 13 -12.41 6.81 -14.13
N LYS A 14 -13.27 6.02 -14.79
CA LYS A 14 -13.97 6.43 -16.03
C LYS A 14 -15.46 6.66 -15.82
N LYS A 15 -16.04 6.10 -14.76
CA LYS A 15 -17.48 6.22 -14.48
C LYS A 15 -17.68 7.11 -13.26
N GLY A 16 -18.33 8.26 -13.48
CA GLY A 16 -18.66 9.25 -12.43
C GLY A 16 -17.74 10.47 -12.46
N VAL A 17 -18.17 11.53 -11.77
CA VAL A 17 -17.41 12.77 -11.62
C VAL A 17 -16.42 12.59 -10.47
N TRP A 18 -15.16 12.95 -10.69
CA TRP A 18 -14.14 13.05 -9.64
C TRP A 18 -13.91 14.51 -9.27
N ASP A 19 -13.59 14.75 -8.00
CA ASP A 19 -12.93 15.99 -7.63
C ASP A 19 -11.51 15.99 -8.23
N SER A 20 -11.10 17.11 -8.81
CA SER A 20 -9.84 17.18 -9.57
C SER A 20 -8.62 16.97 -8.67
N ASN A 21 -8.63 17.57 -7.47
CA ASN A 21 -7.53 17.44 -6.52
C ASN A 21 -7.44 16.01 -5.96
N GLN A 22 -8.58 15.36 -5.69
CA GLN A 22 -8.59 13.96 -5.26
C GLN A 22 -8.00 13.02 -6.32
N LEU A 23 -8.36 13.23 -7.59
CA LEU A 23 -7.86 12.39 -8.67
C LEU A 23 -6.36 12.63 -8.92
N GLU A 24 -5.94 13.89 -8.90
CA GLU A 24 -4.52 14.28 -9.00
C GLU A 24 -3.70 13.63 -7.88
N LEU A 25 -4.17 13.69 -6.63
CA LEU A 25 -3.54 13.02 -5.50
C LEU A 25 -3.35 11.53 -5.74
N MET A 26 -4.37 10.82 -6.26
CA MET A 26 -4.23 9.39 -6.56
C MET A 26 -3.16 9.11 -7.62
N TYR A 27 -3.05 9.96 -8.65
CA TYR A 27 -1.99 9.85 -9.66
C TYR A 27 -0.60 10.13 -9.09
N VAL A 28 -0.47 11.15 -8.24
CA VAL A 28 0.80 11.48 -7.57
C VAL A 28 1.24 10.32 -6.68
N LEU A 29 0.36 9.78 -5.84
CA LEU A 29 0.66 8.64 -4.98
C LEU A 29 1.09 7.41 -5.79
N TYR A 30 0.33 7.06 -6.84
CA TYR A 30 0.66 5.91 -7.68
C TYR A 30 2.01 6.07 -8.40
N SER A 31 2.26 7.24 -9.00
CA SER A 31 3.50 7.53 -9.73
C SER A 31 4.73 7.61 -8.83
N ASN A 32 4.57 8.03 -7.57
CA ASN A 32 5.64 8.07 -6.57
C ASN A 32 5.80 6.74 -5.81
N GLY A 33 5.26 5.64 -6.34
CA GLY A 33 5.58 4.30 -5.86
C GLY A 33 4.89 3.90 -4.56
N SER A 34 3.66 4.36 -4.28
CA SER A 34 2.89 3.90 -3.11
C SER A 34 2.74 2.38 -3.00
N ASN A 35 2.88 1.64 -4.10
CA ASN A 35 2.92 0.17 -4.05
C ASN A 35 4.10 -0.37 -3.22
N ASN A 36 5.20 0.36 -3.10
CA ASN A 36 6.40 -0.08 -2.38
C ASN A 36 6.13 -0.29 -0.89
N ILE A 37 5.12 0.36 -0.32
CA ILE A 37 4.71 0.15 1.08
C ILE A 37 4.12 -1.25 1.25
N TRP A 38 3.17 -1.59 0.39
CA TRP A 38 2.42 -2.84 0.45
C TRP A 38 3.11 -4.02 -0.23
N GLU A 39 4.21 -3.79 -0.95
CA GLU A 39 4.97 -4.81 -1.70
C GLU A 39 6.46 -4.79 -1.32
N HIS A 40 6.84 -4.15 -0.21
CA HIS A 40 8.23 -3.96 0.20
C HIS A 40 9.04 -5.25 0.15
N SER A 41 8.57 -6.32 0.79
CA SER A 41 9.31 -7.59 0.85
C SER A 41 9.31 -8.37 -0.47
N LEU A 42 8.42 -8.04 -1.42
CA LEU A 42 8.46 -8.58 -2.79
C LEU A 42 9.59 -7.95 -3.61
N LEU A 43 9.96 -6.71 -3.28
CA LEU A 43 11.02 -5.96 -3.94
C LEU A 43 12.40 -6.25 -3.32
N ASP A 44 12.45 -6.69 -2.06
CA ASP A 44 13.69 -7.04 -1.38
C ASP A 44 14.30 -8.34 -1.96
N PRO A 45 15.51 -8.27 -2.56
CA PRO A 45 16.19 -9.45 -3.10
C PRO A 45 16.37 -10.58 -2.09
N GLN A 46 16.56 -10.26 -0.80
CA GLN A 46 16.77 -11.26 0.26
C GLN A 46 15.49 -12.02 0.61
N CYS A 47 14.32 -11.40 0.42
CA CYS A 47 13.01 -11.97 0.72
C CYS A 47 12.30 -12.53 -0.54
N SER A 48 12.60 -12.00 -1.72
CA SER A 48 11.94 -12.32 -3.00
C SER A 48 11.91 -13.81 -3.37
N SER A 49 12.91 -14.58 -2.94
CA SER A 49 13.01 -16.02 -3.20
C SER A 49 12.08 -16.87 -2.33
N LYS A 50 11.66 -16.34 -1.17
CA LYS A 50 10.84 -17.06 -0.17
C LYS A 50 9.35 -16.70 -0.25
N ILE A 51 9.01 -15.58 -0.89
CA ILE A 51 7.65 -15.05 -0.95
C ILE A 51 6.96 -15.45 -2.26
N LYS A 52 5.66 -15.75 -2.19
CA LYS A 52 4.84 -16.02 -3.38
C LYS A 52 4.93 -14.84 -4.35
N LYS A 53 5.30 -15.15 -5.61
CA LYS A 53 5.36 -14.17 -6.70
C LYS A 53 3.99 -13.52 -6.93
N LYS A 54 4.03 -12.24 -7.28
CA LYS A 54 2.85 -11.47 -7.71
C LYS A 54 2.21 -12.13 -8.94
N PRO A 55 0.88 -12.34 -8.96
CA PRO A 55 0.18 -12.92 -10.10
C PRO A 55 0.36 -12.12 -11.39
N SER A 56 0.41 -12.83 -12.51
CA SER A 56 0.42 -12.31 -13.87
C SER A 56 -1.00 -11.86 -14.31
N PRO A 57 -1.12 -10.96 -15.30
CA PRO A 57 -2.41 -10.58 -15.87
C PRO A 57 -3.26 -11.77 -16.35
N ASN A 58 -2.64 -12.85 -16.82
CA ASN A 58 -3.33 -14.02 -17.34
C ASN A 58 -3.73 -15.05 -16.25
N ASP A 59 -3.27 -14.86 -15.01
CA ASP A 59 -3.63 -15.78 -13.93
C ASP A 59 -5.12 -15.69 -13.58
N PRO A 60 -5.71 -16.80 -13.11
CA PRO A 60 -7.13 -16.84 -12.76
C PRO A 60 -7.45 -15.86 -11.63
N VAL A 61 -8.65 -15.27 -11.69
CA VAL A 61 -9.12 -14.35 -10.65
C VAL A 61 -9.24 -15.06 -9.30
N LEU A 62 -9.85 -16.24 -9.32
CA LEU A 62 -10.00 -17.10 -8.14
C LEU A 62 -9.25 -18.42 -8.34
N PRO A 63 -8.53 -18.92 -7.31
CA PRO A 63 -8.22 -18.25 -6.04
C PRO A 63 -6.96 -17.35 -6.12
N THR A 64 -6.24 -17.37 -7.25
CA THR A 64 -4.87 -16.82 -7.33
C THR A 64 -4.80 -15.32 -7.05
N LYS A 65 -5.49 -14.48 -7.83
CA LYS A 65 -5.47 -13.03 -7.63
C LYS A 65 -6.15 -12.63 -6.33
N GLU A 66 -7.26 -13.28 -5.97
CA GLU A 66 -7.96 -13.00 -4.72
C GLU A 66 -7.08 -13.23 -3.49
N ASN A 67 -6.38 -14.38 -3.42
CA ASN A 67 -5.51 -14.68 -2.29
C ASN A 67 -4.35 -13.69 -2.20
N PHE A 68 -3.77 -13.28 -3.34
CA PHE A 68 -2.73 -12.27 -3.35
C PHE A 68 -3.25 -10.90 -2.86
N ILE A 69 -4.43 -10.47 -3.31
CA ILE A 69 -5.04 -9.19 -2.89
C ILE A 69 -5.34 -9.20 -1.39
N LYS A 70 -5.86 -10.31 -0.84
CA LYS A 70 -6.08 -10.47 0.60
C LYS A 70 -4.76 -10.40 1.38
N ALA A 71 -3.76 -11.17 0.96
CA ALA A 71 -2.44 -11.17 1.59
C ALA A 71 -1.80 -9.77 1.59
N LYS A 72 -1.95 -9.02 0.48
CA LYS A 72 -1.39 -7.68 0.32
C LYS A 72 -2.03 -6.65 1.26
N TYR A 73 -3.36 -6.55 1.27
CA TYR A 73 -4.06 -5.44 1.91
C TYR A 73 -4.72 -5.80 3.25
N ALA A 74 -5.20 -7.03 3.43
CA ALA A 74 -5.85 -7.44 4.68
C ALA A 74 -4.82 -7.99 5.67
N ASP A 75 -3.94 -8.89 5.19
CA ASP A 75 -2.96 -9.54 6.06
C ASP A 75 -1.65 -8.76 6.17
N MET A 76 -1.49 -7.70 5.35
CA MET A 76 -0.29 -6.85 5.32
C MET A 76 1.01 -7.64 5.12
N ALA A 77 0.93 -8.78 4.42
CA ALA A 77 1.95 -9.83 4.43
C ALA A 77 3.29 -9.41 3.80
N PHE A 78 3.28 -8.35 2.97
CA PHE A 78 4.46 -7.89 2.23
C PHE A 78 4.98 -6.51 2.66
N MET A 79 4.42 -5.93 3.72
CA MET A 79 4.93 -4.67 4.28
C MET A 79 6.27 -4.87 4.99
N LEU A 80 7.05 -3.78 5.08
CA LEU A 80 8.22 -3.74 5.94
C LEU A 80 7.78 -3.93 7.39
N ARG A 81 8.38 -4.91 8.08
CA ARG A 81 8.17 -5.11 9.51
C ARG A 81 9.32 -4.44 10.28
N PRO A 82 9.04 -3.64 11.32
CA PRO A 82 10.07 -3.14 12.23
C PRO A 82 10.94 -4.29 12.75
N ALA A 83 12.23 -4.04 12.98
CA ALA A 83 13.09 -5.06 13.56
C ALA A 83 12.61 -5.38 14.99
N LYS A 84 12.83 -6.62 15.46
CA LYS A 84 12.44 -7.02 16.81
C LYS A 84 13.13 -6.19 17.91
N ASP A 85 14.27 -5.61 17.59
CA ASP A 85 15.09 -4.81 18.50
C ASP A 85 14.82 -3.30 18.40
N ASP A 86 13.97 -2.87 17.45
CA ASP A 86 13.58 -1.46 17.36
C ASP A 86 12.62 -1.12 18.51
N ALA A 87 12.84 0.03 19.15
CA ALA A 87 11.89 0.56 20.11
C ALA A 87 10.52 0.73 19.44
N PRO A 88 9.41 0.33 20.09
CA PRO A 88 8.09 0.46 19.49
C PRO A 88 7.79 1.93 19.23
N ILE A 89 7.51 2.26 17.96
CA ILE A 89 7.10 3.61 17.58
C ILE A 89 5.72 3.86 18.20
N THR A 90 5.61 4.90 19.02
CA THR A 90 4.33 5.24 19.64
C THR A 90 3.42 5.97 18.64
N GLN A 91 2.11 5.93 18.89
CA GLN A 91 1.16 6.71 18.08
C GLN A 91 1.48 8.21 18.11
N GLU A 92 1.99 8.72 19.23
CA GLU A 92 2.39 10.12 19.36
C GLU A 92 3.60 10.46 18.48
N ASP A 93 4.55 9.53 18.34
CA ASP A 93 5.68 9.70 17.43
C ASP A 93 5.25 9.68 15.97
N LEU A 94 4.33 8.79 15.60
CA LEU A 94 3.72 8.76 14.26
C LEU A 94 2.98 10.07 13.96
N ASN A 95 2.20 10.58 14.93
CA ASN A 95 1.52 11.86 14.77
C ASN A 95 2.53 12.99 14.50
N ARG A 96 3.60 13.08 15.30
CA ARG A 96 4.65 14.09 15.11
C ARG A 96 5.34 13.98 13.75
N GLN A 97 5.63 12.76 13.29
CA GLN A 97 6.21 12.53 11.96
C GLN A 97 5.26 12.98 10.85
N LEU A 98 3.96 12.65 10.96
CA LEU A 98 2.94 13.08 10.02
C LEU A 98 2.81 14.60 9.99
N TRP A 99 2.77 15.26 11.15
CA TRP A 99 2.76 16.73 11.26
C TRP A 99 3.94 17.37 10.54
N SER A 100 5.10 16.71 10.52
CA SER A 100 6.26 17.17 9.77
C SER A 100 6.07 16.99 8.27
N CYS A 101 5.60 15.82 7.84
CA CYS A 101 5.40 15.48 6.43
C CYS A 101 4.37 16.39 5.73
N VAL A 102 3.25 16.70 6.38
CA VAL A 102 2.17 17.51 5.77
C VAL A 102 2.56 18.96 5.52
N ARG A 103 3.68 19.44 6.09
CA ARG A 103 4.25 20.77 5.79
C ARG A 103 5.14 20.77 4.56
N THR A 104 5.36 19.62 3.93
CA THR A 104 6.16 19.44 2.72
C THR A 104 5.27 19.15 1.52
N ALA A 105 5.81 19.29 0.30
CA ALA A 105 5.12 18.93 -0.93
C ALA A 105 5.15 17.42 -1.25
N HIS A 106 5.75 16.60 -0.37
CA HIS A 106 6.02 15.18 -0.59
C HIS A 106 4.91 14.30 0.02
N VAL A 107 3.75 14.25 -0.62
CA VAL A 107 2.59 13.53 -0.08
C VAL A 107 2.84 12.03 0.08
N GLU A 108 3.75 11.44 -0.68
CA GLU A 108 4.15 10.03 -0.55
C GLU A 108 4.83 9.72 0.78
N THR A 109 5.45 10.70 1.45
CA THR A 109 6.08 10.48 2.76
C THR A 109 5.04 10.32 3.87
N THR A 110 3.80 10.76 3.64
CA THR A 110 2.69 10.57 4.60
C THR A 110 2.25 9.11 4.72
N LEU A 111 2.66 8.27 3.77
CA LEU A 111 2.33 6.85 3.74
C LEU A 111 3.48 5.95 4.24
N ARG A 112 4.61 6.53 4.68
CA ARG A 112 5.76 5.81 5.22
C ARG A 112 5.61 5.54 6.71
#